data_AF-A0A7Y3Y094-F1
#
_entry.id   AF-A0A7Y3Y094-F1
#
_cell.length_a   1.000
_cell.length_b   1.000
_cell.length_c   1.000
_cell.angle_alpha   90.00
_cell.angle_beta   90.00
_cell.angle_gamma   90.00
#
_symmetry.space_group_name_H-M   'P 1'
#
loop_
_entity.id
_entity.type
_entity.pdbx_description
1 polymer ?
#
loop_
_entity_poly.entity_id
_entity_poly.type
_entity_poly.pdbx_seq_one_letter_code
_entity_poly.pdbx_strand_id
1 'polypeptide(L)' 'MRKISCIMCRKPLNNGIMIKGIRICKNCEEKIIKEDAMTDFYSYYVNCIKKYIIYQMIKGEGTRCQNYHL' A
#
# COMPACT_ATOMS: atom_id res chain seq x y z
N MET A 1 19.51 9.33 1.91
CA MET A 1 18.75 8.40 1.04
C MET A 1 17.69 7.71 1.89
N ARG A 2 16.39 7.87 1.60
CA ARG A 2 15.33 7.16 2.37
C ARG A 2 15.40 5.69 2.01
N LYS A 3 15.77 4.84 2.98
CA LYS A 3 15.82 3.38 2.79
C LYS A 3 14.44 2.91 2.35
N ILE A 4 14.40 2.24 1.20
CA ILE A 4 13.18 1.71 0.63
C ILE A 4 12.70 0.56 1.52
N SER A 5 11.48 0.66 2.07
CA SER A 5 10.94 -0.29 3.03
C SER A 5 9.56 -0.82 2.64
N CYS A 6 9.23 -2.00 3.16
CA CYS A 6 7.98 -2.69 2.87
C CYS A 6 6.83 -2.00 3.60
N ILE A 7 5.70 -1.77 2.92
CA ILE A 7 4.54 -1.13 3.55
C ILE A 7 3.96 -1.98 4.70
N MET A 8 4.11 -3.31 4.61
CA MET A 8 3.57 -4.27 5.58
C MET A 8 4.50 -4.44 6.78
N CYS A 9 5.75 -4.85 6.55
CA CYS A 9 6.67 -5.23 7.62
C CYS A 9 7.73 -4.18 7.94
N ARG A 10 7.77 -3.06 7.22
CA ARG A 10 8.75 -1.95 7.34
C ARG A 10 10.22 -2.37 7.23
N LYS A 11 10.50 -3.62 6.86
CA LYS A 11 11.86 -4.11 6.60
C LYS A 11 12.41 -3.46 5.32
N PRO A 12 13.73 -3.21 5.26
CA PRO A 12 14.37 -2.73 4.04
C PRO A 12 14.18 -3.76 2.92
N LEU A 13 13.81 -3.30 1.73
CA LEU A 13 13.67 -4.17 0.57
C LEU A 13 15.01 -4.40 -0.10
N ASN A 14 15.41 -5.68 -0.17
CA ASN A 14 16.33 -6.16 -1.20
C ASN A 14 15.58 -6.75 -2.41
N ASN A 15 14.39 -7.35 -2.20
CA ASN A 15 13.59 -8.01 -3.25
C ASN A 15 12.08 -7.99 -2.93
N GLY A 16 11.25 -7.99 -3.97
CA GLY A 16 9.78 -8.07 -3.91
C GLY A 16 9.10 -7.26 -5.01
N ILE A 17 7.80 -6.98 -4.85
CA ILE A 17 6.99 -6.26 -5.84
C ILE A 17 6.81 -4.78 -5.52
N MET A 18 6.61 -3.99 -6.58
CA MET A 18 6.23 -2.59 -6.49
C MET A 18 4.95 -2.33 -7.28
N ILE A 19 3.93 -1.77 -6.61
CA ILE A 19 2.63 -1.44 -7.21
C ILE A 19 2.35 0.03 -6.95
N LYS A 20 2.31 0.86 -8.00
CA LYS A 20 2.01 2.31 -7.92
C LYS A 20 2.79 3.07 -6.82
N GLY A 21 4.05 2.71 -6.58
CA GLY A 21 4.91 3.32 -5.56
C GLY A 21 4.81 2.69 -4.15
N ILE A 22 3.91 1.73 -3.96
CA ILE A 22 3.88 0.84 -2.79
C ILE A 22 4.91 -0.26 -3.01
N ARG A 23 5.65 -0.61 -1.97
CA ARG A 23 6.62 -1.71 -2.03
C ARG A 23 6.29 -2.79 -1.02
N ILE A 24 6.38 -4.03 -1.45
CA ILE A 24 6.11 -5.21 -0.62
C ILE A 24 7.31 -6.13 -0.78
N CYS A 25 7.91 -6.55 0.33
CA CYS A 25 9.03 -7.48 0.25
C CYS A 25 8.54 -8.88 -0.17
N LYS A 26 9.43 -9.67 -0.77
CA LYS A 26 9.14 -11.04 -1.24
C LYS A 26 8.46 -11.91 -0.18
N ASN A 27 8.90 -11.85 1.08
CA ASN A 27 8.28 -12.63 2.16
C ASN A 27 6.82 -12.22 2.44
N CYS A 28 6.49 -10.93 2.30
CA CYS A 28 5.11 -10.46 2.49
C CYS A 28 4.25 -10.84 1.28
N GLU A 29 4.78 -10.74 0.06
CA GLU A 29 4.12 -11.18 -1.16
C GLU A 29 3.80 -12.69 -1.12
N GLU A 30 4.79 -13.53 -0.81
CA GLU A 30 4.59 -14.98 -0.71
C GLU A 30 3.56 -15.35 0.35
N LYS A 31 3.50 -14.60 1.46
CA LYS A 31 2.45 -14.77 2.47
C LYS A 31 1.08 -14.40 1.90
N ILE A 32 0.96 -13.27 1.21
CA ILE A 32 -0.32 -12.85 0.60
C ILE A 32 -0.83 -13.89 -0.40
N ILE A 33 0.06 -14.51 -1.19
CA ILE A 33 -0.31 -15.52 -2.19
C ILE A 33 -0.74 -16.85 -1.54
N LYS A 34 -0.11 -17.24 -0.43
CA LYS A 34 -0.38 -18.51 0.26
C LYS A 34 -1.56 -18.45 1.22
N GLU A 35 -1.88 -17.27 1.74
CA GLU A 35 -2.91 -17.07 2.75
C GLU A 35 -4.31 -16.93 2.13
N ASP A 36 -5.33 -17.40 2.83
CA ASP A 36 -6.72 -17.23 2.43
C ASP A 36 -7.14 -15.74 2.50
N ALA A 37 -8.02 -15.32 1.58
CA ALA A 37 -8.57 -13.98 1.54
C ALA A 37 -9.40 -13.61 2.78
N MET A 38 -9.89 -14.61 3.52
CA MET A 38 -10.65 -14.44 4.77
C MET A 38 -9.78 -14.18 6.00
N THR A 39 -8.45 -14.13 5.86
CA THR A 39 -7.56 -13.93 7.01
C THR A 39 -7.37 -12.47 7.39
N ASP A 40 -7.06 -12.24 8.67
CA ASP A 40 -6.69 -10.92 9.21
C ASP A 40 -5.47 -10.33 8.48
N PHE A 41 -4.56 -11.20 8.01
CA PHE A 41 -3.38 -10.78 7.27
C PHE A 41 -3.73 -10.20 5.90
N TYR A 42 -4.63 -10.86 5.15
CA TYR A 42 -5.11 -10.34 3.87
C TYR A 42 -5.90 -9.03 4.06
N SER A 43 -6.75 -8.97 5.08
CA SER A 43 -7.47 -7.74 5.46
C SER A 43 -6.53 -6.58 5.80
N TYR A 44 -5.44 -6.87 6.53
CA TYR A 44 -4.39 -5.90 6.83
C TYR A 44 -3.69 -5.41 5.56
N TYR A 45 -3.36 -6.33 4.63
CA TYR A 45 -2.80 -6.00 3.33
C TYR A 45 -3.69 -5.03 2.55
N VAL A 46 -4.97 -5.36 2.38
CA VAL A 46 -5.94 -4.52 1.66
C VAL A 46 -6.04 -3.13 2.31
N ASN A 47 -6.04 -3.05 3.64
CA ASN A 47 -6.07 -1.78 4.36
C ASN A 47 -4.82 -0.93 4.13
N CYS A 48 -3.63 -1.54 4.07
CA CYS A 48 -2.39 -0.83 3.73
C CYS A 48 -2.45 -0.25 2.31
N ILE A 49 -2.94 -1.01 1.33
CA ILE A 49 -3.11 -0.54 -0.04
C ILE A 49 -4.14 0.59 -0.13
N LYS A 50 -5.32 0.43 0.50
CA LYS A 50 -6.38 1.46 0.53
C LYS A 50 -5.87 2.78 1.10
N LYS A 51 -5.19 2.76 2.25
CA LYS A 51 -4.60 3.95 2.87
C LYS A 51 -3.63 4.67 1.95
N TYR A 52 -2.81 3.91 1.21
CA TYR A 52 -1.87 4.49 0.28
C TYR A 52 -2.55 5.11 -0.94
N ILE A 53 -3.56 4.44 -1.52
CA ILE A 53 -4.33 4.99 -2.63
C ILE A 53 -4.99 6.31 -2.23
N ILE A 54 -5.65 6.35 -1.07
CA ILE A 54 -6.26 7.58 -0.53
C ILE A 54 -5.20 8.68 -0.36
N TYR A 55 -4.03 8.34 0.20
CA TYR A 55 -2.94 9.29 0.37
C TYR A 55 -2.41 9.86 -0.97
N GLN A 56 -2.33 9.03 -2.01
CA GLN A 56 -1.93 9.48 -3.36
C GLN A 56 -3.01 10.35 -4.01
N MET A 57 -4.29 10.03 -3.81
CA MET A 57 -5.42 10.84 -4.30
C MET A 57 -5.41 12.23 -3.64
N ILE A 58 -5.26 12.30 -2.32
CA ILE A 58 -5.17 13.59 -1.59
C ILE A 58 -3.96 14.41 -2.05
N LYS A 59 -2.84 13.76 -2.38
CA LYS A 59 -1.66 14.44 -2.92
C LYS A 59 -1.82 14.95 -4.36
N GLY A 60 -2.78 14.42 -5.12
CA GLY A 60 -3.14 14.90 -6.45
C GLY A 60 -4.15 16.04 -6.42
N GLU A 61 -4.91 16.21 -5.34
CA GLU A 61 -5.96 17.22 -5.20
C GLU A 61 -5.49 18.46 -4.44
N GLY A 62 -4.37 19.01 -4.86
CA GLY A 62 -4.03 20.42 -4.61
C GLY A 62 -4.85 21.40 -5.46
N THR A 63 -5.83 20.96 -6.26
CA THR A 63 -6.71 21.84 -7.03
C THR A 63 -7.94 21.08 -7.54
N ARG A 64 -9.15 21.58 -7.20
CA ARG A 64 -10.48 21.24 -7.76
C ARG A 64 -11.44 20.30 -7.01
N CYS A 65 -11.32 20.13 -5.69
CA CYS A 65 -12.49 19.79 -4.87
C CYS A 65 -13.06 21.08 -4.26
N GLN A 66 -13.76 21.88 -5.08
CA GLN A 66 -14.44 23.08 -4.57
C GLN A 66 -15.96 23.08 -4.67
N ASN A 67 -16.64 22.11 -5.28
CA ASN A 67 -18.11 22.14 -5.33
C ASN A 67 -18.73 20.73 -5.33
N TYR A 68 -18.88 20.11 -4.14
CA TYR A 68 -19.79 18.96 -3.98
C TYR A 68 -21.10 19.33 -3.25
N HIS A 69 -21.32 20.63 -2.98
CA HIS A 69 -22.56 21.12 -2.37
C HIS A 69 -22.99 22.46 -2.96
N LEU A 70 -23.29 22.49 -4.27
CA LEU A 70 -24.17 23.50 -4.86
C LEU A 70 -25.42 22.82 -5.39
#